data_AF-A0A9D1BQ73-F1
#
_entry.id   AF-A0A9D1BQ73-F1
#
_cell.length_a   1.000
_cell.length_b   1.000
_cell.length_c   1.000
_cell.angle_alpha   90.00
_cell.angle_beta   90.00
_cell.angle_gamma   90.00
#
_symmetry.space_group_name_H-M   'P 1'
#
loop_
_entity.id
_entity.type
_entity.pdbx_description
1 polymer ?
#
loop_
_entity_poly.entity_id
_entity_poly.type
_entity_poly.pdbx_seq_one_letter_code
_entity_poly.pdbx_strand_id
1 'polypeptide(L)'
;ADLGARQIWWWQTVLATLGGLLLMAKVRKGWAIGLGGLILLLPHIWGAPPPPDVPSSVPAHLATAFAANTLFAALFSWLIMAVAYAWFFNRWPALDRNAEAAP
;
A
#
# COMPACT_ATOMS: atom_id res chain seq x y z
N ALA A 1 -2.75 13.42 20.49
CA ALA A 1 -2.61 14.51 19.49
C ALA A 1 -3.97 14.80 18.85
N ASP A 2 -4.21 16.07 18.54
CA ASP A 2 -5.40 16.57 17.83
C ASP A 2 -5.62 15.85 16.49
N LEU A 3 -6.88 15.74 16.07
CA LEU A 3 -7.28 15.06 14.83
C LEU A 3 -6.55 15.65 13.61
N GLY A 4 -6.38 16.98 13.57
CA GLY A 4 -5.72 17.66 12.45
C GLY A 4 -4.29 17.17 12.20
N ALA A 5 -3.51 16.96 13.26
CA ALA A 5 -2.14 16.47 13.15
C ALA A 5 -2.06 15.07 12.49
N ARG A 6 -3.02 14.18 12.80
CA ARG A 6 -3.08 12.86 12.17
C ARG A 6 -3.52 12.90 10.73
N GLN A 7 -4.45 13.80 10.39
CA GLN A 7 -4.87 13.99 9.00
C GLN A 7 -3.70 14.51 8.15
N ILE A 8 -2.91 15.45 8.67
CA ILE A 8 -1.70 15.93 7.99
C ILE A 8 -0.71 14.77 7.78
N TRP A 9 -0.45 13.98 8.83
CA TRP A 9 0.42 12.80 8.73
C TRP A 9 -0.12 11.81 7.67
N TRP A 10 -1.42 11.57 7.64
CA TRP A 10 -2.05 10.69 6.65
C TRP A 10 -1.86 11.20 5.21
N TRP A 11 -2.04 12.51 4.97
CA TRP A 11 -1.80 13.07 3.65
C TRP A 11 -0.32 12.97 3.24
N GLN A 12 0.60 13.16 4.18
CA GLN A 12 2.03 12.97 3.93
C GLN A 12 2.34 11.52 3.53
N THR A 13 1.73 10.52 4.18
CA THR A 13 1.94 9.11 3.83
C THR A 13 1.38 8.78 2.45
N VAL A 14 0.21 9.32 2.11
CA VAL A 14 -0.42 9.15 0.78
C VAL A 14 0.45 9.75 -0.31
N LEU A 15 0.90 10.99 -0.13
CA LEU A 15 1.74 11.69 -1.12
C LEU A 15 3.10 11.01 -1.26
N ALA A 16 3.72 10.57 -0.17
CA ALA A 16 4.97 9.80 -0.21
C ALA A 16 4.80 8.48 -0.96
N THR A 17 3.71 7.74 -0.70
CA THR A 17 3.41 6.47 -1.38
C THR A 17 3.21 6.67 -2.87
N LEU A 18 2.37 7.65 -3.23
CA LEU A 18 2.10 7.98 -4.62
C LEU A 18 3.39 8.40 -5.35
N GLY A 19 4.15 9.33 -4.78
CA GLY A 19 5.38 9.85 -5.37
C GLY A 19 6.47 8.78 -5.51
N GLY A 20 6.70 7.99 -4.46
CA GLY A 20 7.69 6.91 -4.45
C GLY A 20 7.38 5.83 -5.48
N LEU A 21 6.14 5.33 -5.52
CA LEU A 21 5.73 4.31 -6.49
C LEU A 21 5.72 4.83 -7.93
N LEU A 22 5.24 6.06 -8.17
CA LEU A 22 5.27 6.66 -9.51
C LEU A 22 6.69 6.84 -10.03
N LEU A 23 7.63 7.29 -9.18
CA LEU A 23 9.03 7.44 -9.54
C LEU A 23 9.64 6.10 -9.96
N MET A 24 9.43 5.06 -9.15
CA MET A 24 9.89 3.70 -9.45
C MET A 24 9.31 3.16 -10.76
N ALA A 25 8.00 3.35 -10.97
CA ALA A 25 7.29 2.86 -12.15
C ALA A 25 7.74 3.55 -13.43
N LYS A 26 7.99 4.87 -13.40
CA LYS A 26 8.31 5.68 -14.59
C LYS A 26 9.79 5.70 -14.95
N VAL A 27 10.69 5.77 -13.97
CA VAL A 27 12.11 6.09 -14.26
C VAL A 27 13.00 4.83 -14.34
N ARG A 28 12.58 3.68 -13.78
CA ARG A 28 13.23 2.34 -13.89
C ARG A 28 14.78 2.28 -13.86
N LYS A 29 15.42 3.28 -13.25
CA LYS A 29 16.87 3.37 -13.01
C LYS A 29 17.14 3.03 -11.55
N GLY A 30 18.28 2.39 -11.26
CA GLY A 30 18.63 1.97 -9.89
C GLY A 30 18.58 3.10 -8.86
N TRP A 31 19.08 4.30 -9.21
CA TRP A 31 19.01 5.46 -8.32
C TRP A 31 17.57 5.92 -8.03
N ALA A 32 16.67 5.83 -9.02
CA ALA A 32 15.27 6.23 -8.87
C ALA A 32 14.50 5.22 -8.00
N ILE A 33 14.87 3.94 -8.06
CA ILE A 33 14.37 2.91 -7.15
C ILE A 33 14.83 3.19 -5.72
N GLY A 34 16.12 3.49 -5.53
CA GLY A 34 16.67 3.85 -4.21
C GLY A 34 16.00 5.10 -3.63
N LEU A 35 15.85 6.16 -4.41
CA LEU A 35 15.18 7.39 -3.99
C LEU A 35 13.69 7.16 -3.70
N GLY A 36 12.99 6.41 -4.55
CA GLY A 36 11.60 6.04 -4.31
C GLY A 36 11.46 5.29 -2.99
N GLY A 37 12.37 4.35 -2.69
CA GLY A 37 12.37 3.61 -1.43
C GLY A 37 12.59 4.53 -0.23
N LEU A 38 13.51 5.49 -0.35
CA LEU A 38 13.75 6.50 0.69
C LEU A 38 12.50 7.36 0.94
N ILE A 39 11.80 7.80 -0.11
CA ILE A 39 10.56 8.56 0.00
C ILE A 39 9.49 7.75 0.75
N LEU A 40 9.36 6.45 0.46
CA LEU A 40 8.41 5.56 1.16
C LEU A 40 8.72 5.42 2.66
N LEU A 41 10.00 5.52 3.05
CA LEU A 41 10.42 5.42 4.45
C LEU A 41 10.13 6.68 5.28
N LEU A 42 10.04 7.86 4.66
CA LEU A 42 9.82 9.13 5.36
C LEU A 42 8.70 9.11 6.41
N PRO A 43 7.46 8.68 6.10
CA PRO A 43 6.37 8.68 7.09
C PRO A 43 6.57 7.67 8.23
N HIS A 44 7.40 6.65 8.03
CA HIS A 44 7.69 5.61 9.02
C HIS A 44 8.72 6.09 10.05
N ILE A 45 9.62 6.99 9.67
CA ILE A 45 10.65 7.54 10.57
C ILE A 45 10.01 8.43 11.65
N TRP A 46 9.03 9.27 11.28
CA TRP A 46 8.34 10.14 12.23
C TRP A 46 7.19 9.45 12.97
N GLY A 47 6.51 8.48 12.33
CA GLY A 47 5.39 7.75 12.93
C GLY A 47 4.12 8.60 13.09
N ALA A 48 2.97 7.92 13.19
CA ALA A 48 1.69 8.61 13.34
C ALA A 48 1.57 9.28 14.72
N PRO A 49 1.04 10.51 14.82
CA PRO A 49 0.79 11.15 16.11
C PRO A 49 -0.16 10.30 16.98
N PRO A 50 0.18 10.01 18.24
CA PRO A 50 -0.57 9.05 19.05
C PRO A 50 -2.00 9.53 19.36
N PRO A 51 -2.95 8.57 19.49
CA PRO A 51 -4.29 8.85 19.99
C PRO A 51 -4.29 9.36 21.43
N PRO A 52 -5.32 10.12 21.85
CA PRO A 52 -5.61 10.31 23.26
C PRO A 52 -5.85 8.94 23.90
N ASP A 53 -5.36 8.77 25.12
CA ASP A 53 -5.62 7.58 25.92
C ASP A 53 -7.09 7.57 26.36
N VAL A 54 -7.93 6.95 25.53
CA VAL A 54 -9.33 6.69 25.85
C VAL A 54 -9.45 5.21 26.22
N PRO A 55 -9.76 4.87 27.48
CA PRO A 55 -9.90 3.48 27.88
C PRO A 55 -11.03 2.83 27.08
N SER A 56 -10.72 1.71 26.43
CA SER A 56 -11.71 0.92 25.71
C SER A 56 -12.68 0.27 26.70
N SER A 57 -13.98 0.46 26.47
CA SER A 57 -15.04 -0.26 27.19
C SER A 57 -15.22 -1.69 26.67
N VAL A 58 -14.52 -2.08 25.60
CA VAL A 58 -14.66 -3.39 24.96
C VAL A 58 -13.81 -4.44 25.70
N PRO A 59 -14.40 -5.57 26.13
CA PRO A 59 -13.67 -6.69 26.69
C PRO A 59 -12.53 -7.20 25.79
N ALA A 60 -11.39 -7.53 26.40
CA ALA A 60 -10.17 -7.91 25.67
C ALA A 60 -10.36 -9.08 24.69
N HIS A 61 -11.14 -10.11 25.07
CA HIS A 61 -11.38 -11.28 24.21
C HIS A 61 -12.13 -10.94 22.91
N LEU A 62 -13.01 -9.94 22.94
CA LEU A 62 -13.70 -9.46 21.73
C LEU A 62 -12.75 -8.68 20.82
N ALA A 63 -11.89 -7.84 21.40
CA ALA A 63 -10.90 -7.09 20.65
C ALA A 63 -9.91 -8.02 19.91
N THR A 64 -9.45 -9.09 20.57
CA THR A 64 -8.54 -10.08 19.96
C THR A 64 -9.24 -10.89 18.87
N ALA A 65 -10.49 -11.30 19.09
CA ALA A 65 -11.26 -12.04 18.08
C ALA A 65 -11.54 -11.18 16.84
N PHE A 66 -11.89 -9.91 17.04
CA PHE A 66 -12.05 -8.95 15.95
C PHE A 66 -10.75 -8.77 15.17
N ALA A 67 -9.64 -8.51 15.86
CA ALA A 67 -8.33 -8.33 15.23
C ALA A 67 -7.92 -9.57 14.39
N ALA A 68 -8.09 -10.78 14.92
CA ALA A 68 -7.82 -12.01 14.20
C ALA A 68 -8.69 -12.12 12.93
N ASN A 69 -10.01 -11.92 13.07
CA ASN A 69 -10.94 -12.01 11.95
C ASN A 69 -10.66 -10.96 10.86
N THR A 70 -10.36 -9.71 11.24
CA THR A 70 -10.02 -8.65 10.28
C THR A 70 -8.71 -8.94 9.56
N LEU A 71 -7.69 -9.47 10.25
CA LEU A 71 -6.43 -9.86 9.61
C LEU A 71 -6.64 -11.00 8.61
N PHE A 72 -7.43 -12.02 8.95
CA PHE A 72 -7.79 -13.08 8.01
C PHE A 72 -8.58 -12.55 6.81
N ALA A 73 -9.59 -11.71 7.04
CA ALA A 73 -10.37 -11.11 5.97
C ALA A 73 -9.49 -10.26 5.02
N ALA A 74 -8.58 -9.47 5.58
CA ALA A 74 -7.62 -8.69 4.81
C ALA A 74 -6.68 -9.58 4.00
N LEU A 75 -6.14 -10.64 4.60
CA LEU A 75 -5.29 -11.62 3.91
C LEU A 75 -6.01 -12.22 2.70
N PHE A 76 -7.24 -12.71 2.87
CA PHE A 76 -8.01 -13.29 1.78
C PHE A 76 -8.34 -12.27 0.69
N SER A 77 -8.70 -11.03 1.07
CA SER A 77 -8.94 -9.95 0.12
C SER A 77 -7.72 -9.70 -0.76
N TRP A 78 -6.53 -9.61 -0.16
CA TRP A 78 -5.27 -9.42 -0.90
C TRP A 78 -4.93 -10.60 -1.80
N LEU A 79 -5.12 -11.84 -1.33
CA LEU A 79 -4.87 -13.04 -2.13
C LEU A 79 -5.80 -13.11 -3.34
N ILE A 80 -7.09 -12.85 -3.16
CA ILE A 80 -8.06 -12.83 -4.25
C ILE A 80 -7.71 -11.74 -5.26
N MET A 81 -7.37 -10.53 -4.80
CA MET A 81 -6.95 -9.43 -5.68
C MET A 81 -5.69 -9.79 -6.47
N ALA A 82 -4.68 -10.37 -5.84
CA ALA A 82 -3.43 -10.77 -6.49
C ALA A 82 -3.65 -11.86 -7.55
N VAL A 83 -4.44 -12.90 -7.23
CA VAL A 83 -4.79 -13.96 -8.17
C VAL A 83 -5.61 -13.42 -9.34
N ALA A 84 -6.61 -12.57 -9.07
CA ALA A 84 -7.42 -11.94 -10.11
C ALA A 84 -6.57 -11.07 -11.05
N TYR A 85 -5.65 -10.27 -10.49
CA TYR A 85 -4.73 -9.45 -11.27
C TYR A 85 -3.80 -10.30 -12.14
N ALA A 86 -3.17 -11.34 -11.56
CA ALA A 86 -2.29 -12.24 -12.29
C ALA A 86 -3.03 -13.00 -13.41
N TRP A 87 -4.24 -13.51 -13.11
CA TRP A 87 -5.09 -14.19 -14.08
C TRP A 87 -5.46 -13.26 -15.25
N PHE A 88 -5.87 -12.03 -14.95
CA PHE A 88 -6.24 -11.05 -15.97
C PHE A 88 -5.04 -10.64 -16.85
N PHE A 89 -3.89 -10.39 -16.24
CA PHE A 89 -2.67 -10.01 -16.96
C PHE A 89 -2.14 -11.14 -17.85
N ASN A 90 -2.22 -12.40 -17.39
CA ASN A 90 -1.83 -13.57 -18.19
C ASN A 90 -2.84 -13.88 -19.31
N ARG A 91 -4.09 -13.42 -19.19
CA ARG A 91 -5.14 -13.72 -20.18
C ARG A 91 -5.19 -12.70 -21.32
N TRP A 92 -4.64 -11.50 -21.14
CA TRP A 92 -4.45 -10.55 -22.22
C TRP A 92 -3.32 -11.03 -23.14
N PRO A 93 -3.62 -11.46 -24.38
CA PRO A 93 -2.58 -11.59 -25.39
C PRO A 93 -2.07 -10.17 -25.62
N ALA A 94 -0.77 -9.93 -25.40
CA ALA A 94 -0.14 -8.69 -25.87
C ALA A 94 -0.56 -8.48 -27.32
N LEU A 95 -1.28 -7.39 -27.60
CA LEU A 95 -2.05 -7.24 -28.84
C LEU A 95 -1.20 -7.19 -30.11
N ASP A 96 0.13 -7.22 -30.05
CA ASP A 96 0.93 -6.81 -31.21
C ASP A 96 2.45 -7.10 -31.17
N ARG A 97 2.99 -7.96 -30.30
CA ARG A 97 4.45 -8.26 -30.40
C ARG A 97 4.87 -9.03 -31.67
N ASN A 98 3.91 -9.58 -32.42
CA ASN A 98 4.11 -10.23 -33.72
C ASN A 98 3.72 -9.32 -34.92
N ALA A 99 3.24 -8.09 -34.69
CA ALA A 99 3.07 -7.12 -35.79
C ALA A 99 4.42 -6.56 -36.27
N GLU A 100 5.47 -6.65 -35.43
CA GLU A 100 6.88 -6.37 -35.77
C GLU A 100 7.57 -7.53 -36.53
N ALA A 101 6.89 -8.66 -36.76
CA ALA A 101 7.38 -9.77 -37.58
C ALA A 101 6.75 -9.80 -38.99
N ALA A 102 6.03 -8.76 -39.40
CA ALA A 102 5.57 -8.59 -40.77
C ALA A 102 6.75 -8.09 -41.64
N PRO A 103 7.13 -8.82 -42.72
CA PRO A 103 8.23 -8.44 -43.61
C PRO A 103 7.95 -7.17 -44.43
#